data_AF-F8TUA9-F1
#
_entry.id   AF-F8TUA9-F1
#
_cell.length_a   1.000
_cell.length_b   1.000
_cell.length_c   1.000
_cell.angle_alpha   90.00
_cell.angle_beta   90.00
_cell.angle_gamma   90.00
#
_symmetry.space_group_name_H-M   'P 1'
#
loop_
_entity.id
_entity.type
_entity.pdbx_description
1 polymer ?
#
loop_
_entity_poly.entity_id
_entity_poly.type
_entity_poly.pdbx_seq_one_letter_code
_entity_poly.pdbx_strand_id
1 'polypeptide(L)'
;MTLLRSFAVLSLSACALLSAPIAFAQQALTPRQVAEKFDEELRRAHTTLSVKFKLSTCRYKIEQGQMRCAEKPREKAVENVVKSYGRDIRSISILSEPVTDRGIGMLGYQYWDKNKVNDNWLYLPALNKVKRVVSIKDSKDSGSYFGSEFYIEDLEDPRIDDYSYKILGEEKVKVLEVGKGYVESPAYVLEWTPSSQRRDTTNYGRMVFWVDKKRFILLKGEFYDHDGTLFKRRTIKNLQLVNENWMPRQVTMDNMTTRRVTVMDRLAIAIGLDVEDDYLTQRTLTDHAYRERYLAKFRSFWRE
;
A
#
# COMPACT_ATOMS: atom_id res chain seq x y z
N MET A 1 37.90 -53.39 -71.33
CA MET A 1 37.13 -52.33 -72.01
C MET A 1 35.69 -52.81 -72.06
N THR A 2 34.67 -52.25 -71.40
CA THR A 2 34.52 -50.97 -70.70
C THR A 2 33.22 -51.09 -69.88
N LEU A 3 33.34 -50.97 -68.55
CA LEU A 3 32.39 -50.46 -67.54
C LEU A 3 30.86 -50.70 -67.69
N LEU A 4 30.30 -51.58 -66.83
CA LEU A 4 28.91 -51.53 -66.35
C LEU A 4 28.72 -50.34 -65.39
N ARG A 5 27.67 -49.54 -65.59
CA ARG A 5 27.17 -48.55 -64.61
C ARG A 5 25.93 -49.10 -63.89
N SER A 6 26.08 -49.40 -62.61
CA SER A 6 24.99 -49.65 -61.65
C SER A 6 24.36 -48.32 -61.23
N PHE A 7 23.05 -48.18 -61.39
CA PHE A 7 22.27 -47.09 -60.77
C PHE A 7 21.70 -47.59 -59.44
N ALA A 8 22.21 -47.06 -58.33
CA ALA A 8 21.66 -47.25 -56.99
C ALA A 8 20.47 -46.30 -56.80
N VAL A 9 19.29 -46.85 -56.51
CA VAL A 9 18.10 -46.09 -56.11
C VAL A 9 18.21 -45.84 -54.60
N LEU A 10 18.56 -44.60 -54.21
CA LEU A 10 18.51 -44.14 -52.82
C LEU A 10 17.07 -43.81 -52.45
N SER A 11 16.48 -44.62 -51.55
CA SER A 11 15.20 -44.30 -50.90
C SER A 11 15.41 -43.19 -49.86
N LEU A 12 14.95 -41.98 -50.15
CA LEU A 12 14.83 -40.91 -49.16
C LEU A 12 13.64 -41.20 -48.23
N SER A 13 13.90 -41.77 -47.06
CA SER A 13 12.93 -41.80 -45.96
C SER A 13 12.78 -40.39 -45.39
N ALA A 14 11.64 -39.74 -45.70
CA ALA A 14 11.24 -38.48 -45.09
C ALA A 14 10.88 -38.73 -43.62
N CYS A 15 11.83 -38.46 -42.72
CA CYS A 15 11.60 -38.49 -41.28
C CYS A 15 10.80 -37.24 -40.88
N ALA A 16 9.49 -37.40 -40.67
CA ALA A 16 8.62 -36.34 -40.17
C ALA A 16 8.96 -36.03 -38.71
N LEU A 17 9.77 -34.99 -38.48
CA LEU A 17 10.02 -34.44 -37.15
C LEU A 17 8.76 -33.73 -36.64
N LEU A 18 7.95 -34.47 -35.88
CA LEU A 18 6.88 -33.93 -35.04
C LEU A 18 7.50 -32.97 -34.02
N SER A 19 7.46 -31.67 -34.31
CA SER A 19 7.78 -30.63 -33.34
C SER A 19 6.62 -30.54 -32.34
N ALA A 20 6.75 -31.24 -31.22
CA ALA A 20 5.84 -31.05 -30.09
C ALA A 20 6.00 -29.60 -29.58
N PRO A 21 4.92 -28.82 -29.43
CA PRO A 21 5.01 -27.50 -28.83
C PRO A 21 5.49 -27.66 -27.39
N ILE A 22 6.70 -27.20 -27.10
CA ILE A 22 7.21 -27.07 -25.74
C ILE A 22 6.34 -26.01 -25.05
N ALA A 23 5.35 -26.47 -24.29
CA ALA A 23 4.63 -25.61 -23.38
C ALA A 23 5.62 -25.14 -22.32
N PHE A 24 6.08 -23.89 -22.44
CA PHE A 24 6.80 -23.23 -21.36
C PHE A 24 5.84 -23.10 -20.17
N ALA A 25 5.92 -24.03 -19.23
CA ALA A 25 5.27 -23.89 -17.94
C ALA A 25 5.87 -22.65 -17.27
N GLN A 26 5.09 -21.58 -17.17
CA GLN A 26 5.49 -20.38 -16.46
C GLN A 26 5.75 -20.77 -15.00
N GLN A 27 7.01 -20.73 -14.59
CA GLN A 27 7.41 -21.20 -13.26
C GLN A 27 6.66 -20.39 -12.19
N ALA A 28 5.97 -21.09 -11.28
CA ALA A 28 5.21 -20.44 -10.22
C ALA A 28 6.15 -19.61 -9.33
N LEU A 29 5.74 -18.37 -9.04
CA LEU A 29 6.51 -17.47 -8.18
C LEU A 29 6.60 -18.03 -6.76
N THR A 30 7.78 -17.90 -6.14
CA THR A 30 7.93 -18.17 -4.71
C THR A 30 7.19 -17.10 -3.88
N PRO A 31 6.82 -17.39 -2.61
CA PRO A 31 6.19 -16.39 -1.73
C PRO A 31 6.98 -15.09 -1.63
N ARG A 32 8.32 -15.20 -1.56
CA ARG A 32 9.24 -14.06 -1.51
C ARG A 32 9.20 -13.24 -2.81
N GLN A 33 9.20 -13.89 -3.97
CA GLN A 33 9.11 -13.21 -5.27
C GLN A 33 7.78 -12.46 -5.43
N VAL A 34 6.67 -12.98 -4.90
CA VAL A 34 5.39 -12.24 -4.89
C VAL A 34 5.49 -10.97 -4.04
N ALA A 35 6.12 -11.06 -2.86
CA ALA A 35 6.34 -9.91 -2.00
C ALA A 35 7.26 -8.85 -2.64
N GLU A 36 8.33 -9.27 -3.32
CA GLU A 36 9.26 -8.39 -4.03
C GLU A 36 8.60 -7.68 -5.21
N LYS A 37 7.73 -8.36 -5.96
CA LYS A 37 6.94 -7.72 -7.03
C LYS A 37 5.91 -6.74 -6.49
N PHE A 38 5.27 -7.05 -5.36
CA PHE A 38 4.39 -6.11 -4.68
C PHE A 38 5.15 -4.85 -4.22
N ASP A 39 6.34 -5.01 -3.64
CA ASP A 39 7.22 -3.90 -3.27
C ASP A 39 7.62 -3.04 -4.47
N GLU A 40 7.95 -3.66 -5.60
CA GLU A 40 8.31 -2.96 -6.82
C GLU A 40 7.18 -2.05 -7.33
N GLU A 41 5.96 -2.57 -7.41
CA GLU A 41 4.79 -1.79 -7.84
C GLU A 41 4.43 -0.69 -6.84
N LEU A 42 4.57 -0.94 -5.53
CA LEU A 42 4.36 0.07 -4.50
C LEU A 42 5.36 1.22 -4.64
N ARG A 43 6.66 0.91 -4.79
CA ARG A 43 7.71 1.92 -4.97
C ARG A 43 7.55 2.71 -6.27
N ARG A 44 7.11 2.07 -7.35
CA ARG A 44 6.81 2.77 -8.61
C ARG A 44 5.69 3.80 -8.42
N ALA A 45 4.67 3.46 -7.62
CA ALA A 45 3.58 4.38 -7.30
C ALA A 45 3.99 5.52 -6.35
N HIS A 46 5.07 5.36 -5.56
CA HIS A 46 5.48 6.29 -4.50
C HIS A 46 6.75 7.12 -4.79
N THR A 47 7.16 7.27 -6.05
CA THR A 47 8.35 8.09 -6.38
C THR A 47 8.20 9.54 -5.92
N THR A 48 7.19 10.24 -6.42
CA THR A 48 6.68 11.50 -5.87
C THR A 48 5.18 11.54 -6.00
N LEU A 49 4.49 11.79 -4.89
CA LEU A 49 3.05 11.69 -4.79
C LEU A 49 2.51 12.82 -3.91
N SER A 50 1.48 13.52 -4.38
CA SER A 50 0.63 14.37 -3.54
C SER A 50 -0.81 13.88 -3.62
N VAL A 51 -1.43 13.68 -2.46
CA VAL A 51 -2.82 13.22 -2.36
C VAL A 51 -3.57 14.07 -1.35
N LYS A 52 -4.78 14.47 -1.71
CA LYS A 52 -5.79 14.88 -0.74
C LYS A 52 -6.71 13.69 -0.47
N PHE A 53 -6.89 13.33 0.79
CA PHE A 53 -7.84 12.28 1.17
C PHE A 53 -8.64 12.64 2.41
N LYS A 54 -9.83 12.08 2.52
CA LYS A 54 -10.71 12.21 3.68
C LYS A 54 -10.70 10.91 4.47
N LEU A 55 -10.47 11.00 5.78
CA LEU A 55 -10.66 9.92 6.74
C LEU A 55 -12.02 10.10 7.39
N SER A 56 -12.90 9.11 7.26
CA SER A 56 -14.22 9.07 7.91
C SER A 56 -14.23 7.94 8.92
N THR A 57 -14.23 8.27 10.21
CA THR A 57 -14.10 7.29 11.30
C THR A 57 -15.33 7.28 12.19
N CYS A 58 -15.92 6.10 12.42
CA CYS A 58 -17.08 5.94 13.31
C CYS A 58 -17.00 4.60 14.05
N ARG A 59 -17.63 4.51 15.22
CA ARG A 59 -18.10 3.21 15.72
C ARG A 59 -19.22 2.70 14.85
N TYR A 60 -19.26 1.38 14.62
CA TYR A 60 -20.30 0.74 13.83
C TYR A 60 -21.11 -0.28 14.64
N LYS A 61 -22.31 -0.55 14.14
CA LYS A 61 -23.15 -1.68 14.51
C LYS A 61 -23.45 -2.51 13.26
N ILE A 62 -23.78 -3.77 13.45
CA ILE A 62 -24.23 -4.65 12.37
C ILE A 62 -25.75 -4.65 12.41
N GLU A 63 -26.38 -4.18 11.34
CA GLU A 63 -27.83 -4.17 11.15
C GLU A 63 -28.15 -4.90 9.86
N GLN A 64 -29.00 -5.93 9.93
CA GLN A 64 -29.39 -6.74 8.76
C GLN A 64 -28.17 -7.30 7.98
N GLY A 65 -27.11 -7.69 8.71
CA GLY A 65 -25.87 -8.21 8.13
C GLY A 65 -24.96 -7.14 7.48
N GLN A 66 -25.32 -5.86 7.56
CA GLN A 66 -24.52 -4.77 7.02
C GLN A 66 -23.92 -3.90 8.14
N MET A 67 -22.68 -3.48 7.94
CA MET A 67 -22.02 -2.51 8.81
C MET A 67 -22.63 -1.12 8.60
N ARG A 68 -23.08 -0.49 9.69
CA ARG A 68 -23.59 0.89 9.69
C ARG A 68 -22.98 1.67 10.84
N CYS A 69 -22.59 2.91 10.58
CA CYS A 69 -22.11 3.80 11.64
C CYS A 69 -23.20 3.99 12.71
N ALA A 70 -22.83 3.80 13.98
CA ALA A 70 -23.69 4.01 15.14
C ALA A 70 -23.71 5.47 15.60
N GLU A 71 -22.77 6.28 15.11
CA GLU A 71 -22.60 7.69 15.40
C GLU A 71 -22.23 8.45 14.12
N LYS A 72 -22.38 9.78 14.12
CA LYS A 72 -21.91 10.61 12.99
C LYS A 72 -20.40 10.40 12.82
N PRO A 73 -19.91 10.04 11.61
CA PRO A 73 -18.49 9.88 11.38
C PRO A 73 -17.71 11.17 11.71
N ARG A 74 -16.56 10.99 12.39
CA ARG A 74 -15.56 12.05 12.51
C ARG A 74 -14.78 12.09 11.21
N GLU A 75 -14.91 13.19 10.50
CA GLU A 75 -14.27 13.40 9.20
C GLU A 75 -13.04 14.30 9.34
N LYS A 76 -11.94 13.91 8.68
CA LYS A 76 -10.70 14.67 8.63
C LYS A 76 -10.16 14.68 7.20
N ALA A 77 -9.89 15.84 6.64
CA ALA A 77 -9.23 15.95 5.35
C ALA A 77 -7.72 16.14 5.55
N VAL A 78 -6.93 15.33 4.87
CA VAL A 78 -5.46 15.31 4.93
C VAL A 78 -4.91 15.66 3.56
N GLU A 79 -3.95 16.58 3.53
CA GLU A 79 -3.08 16.80 2.38
C GLU A 79 -1.74 16.12 2.67
N ASN A 80 -1.38 15.14 1.86
CA ASN A 80 -0.20 14.32 2.03
C ASN A 80 0.74 14.50 0.84
N VAL A 81 2.04 14.58 1.12
CA VAL A 81 3.10 14.62 0.11
C VAL A 81 4.15 13.59 0.50
N VAL A 82 4.57 12.77 -0.47
CA VAL A 82 5.55 11.70 -0.33
C VAL A 82 6.62 11.87 -1.41
N LYS A 83 7.89 11.62 -1.04
CA LYS A 83 9.02 11.53 -1.97
C LYS A 83 9.95 10.39 -1.56
N SER A 84 10.35 9.58 -2.54
CA SER A 84 11.39 8.56 -2.39
C SER A 84 12.80 9.15 -2.51
N TYR A 85 13.72 8.66 -1.69
CA TYR A 85 15.15 8.95 -1.69
C TYR A 85 15.90 7.61 -1.86
N GLY A 86 15.93 7.10 -3.08
CA GLY A 86 16.33 5.71 -3.32
C GLY A 86 15.28 4.76 -2.74
N ARG A 87 15.60 4.08 -1.63
CA ARG A 87 14.65 3.23 -0.89
C ARG A 87 14.14 3.85 0.42
N ASP A 88 14.73 4.96 0.84
CA ASP A 88 14.19 5.74 1.96
C ASP A 88 13.00 6.54 1.46
N ILE A 89 12.05 6.84 2.33
CA ILE A 89 10.85 7.60 1.99
C ILE A 89 10.66 8.70 3.01
N ARG A 90 10.35 9.90 2.55
CA ARG A 90 9.88 10.97 3.42
C ARG A 90 8.47 11.35 3.05
N SER A 91 7.65 11.58 4.06
CA SER A 91 6.28 12.02 3.88
C SER A 91 5.92 13.12 4.86
N ILE A 92 5.03 14.01 4.44
CA ILE A 92 4.39 14.96 5.33
C ILE A 92 2.89 14.94 5.09
N SER A 93 2.13 14.92 6.18
CA SER A 93 0.67 14.91 6.19
C SER A 93 0.16 16.08 6.99
N ILE A 94 -0.75 16.88 6.44
CA ILE A 94 -1.27 18.09 7.09
C ILE A 94 -2.79 18.02 7.08
N LEU A 95 -3.41 18.14 8.26
CA LEU A 95 -4.87 18.26 8.36
C LEU A 95 -5.31 19.62 7.81
N SER A 96 -6.17 19.59 6.78
CA SER A 96 -6.80 20.77 6.19
C SER A 96 -8.19 21.03 6.76
N GLU A 97 -8.88 19.95 7.18
CA GLU A 97 -10.21 19.98 7.79
C GLU A 97 -10.32 18.92 8.90
N PRO A 98 -11.17 19.16 9.93
CA PRO A 98 -11.95 20.39 10.17
C PRO A 98 -11.09 21.57 10.59
N VAL A 99 -11.66 22.77 10.67
CA VAL A 99 -10.95 24.00 11.11
C VAL A 99 -10.28 23.82 12.47
N THR A 100 -10.90 23.07 13.40
CA THR A 100 -10.36 22.79 14.74
C THR A 100 -9.06 21.99 14.72
N ASP A 101 -8.85 21.18 13.68
CA ASP A 101 -7.70 20.30 13.54
C ASP A 101 -6.71 20.82 12.50
N ARG A 102 -7.04 21.94 11.83
CA ARG A 102 -6.26 22.48 10.72
C ARG A 102 -4.82 22.78 11.14
N GLY A 103 -3.87 22.32 10.34
CA GLY A 103 -2.45 22.51 10.54
C GLY A 103 -1.79 21.50 11.47
N ILE A 104 -2.55 20.62 12.14
CA ILE A 104 -1.98 19.43 12.77
C ILE A 104 -1.25 18.64 11.67
N GLY A 105 0.02 18.35 11.91
CA GLY A 105 0.90 17.80 10.91
C GLY A 105 1.64 16.57 11.40
N MET A 106 1.95 15.66 10.48
CA MET A 106 2.80 14.51 10.75
C MET A 106 3.90 14.44 9.70
N LEU A 107 5.16 14.39 10.13
CA LEU A 107 6.32 14.17 9.26
C LEU A 107 6.85 12.76 9.54
N GLY A 108 7.05 11.96 8.49
CA GLY A 108 7.58 10.61 8.58
C GLY A 108 8.86 10.48 7.75
N TYR A 109 9.94 10.02 8.38
CA TYR A 109 11.14 9.54 7.69
C TYR A 109 11.23 8.03 7.86
N GLN A 110 11.07 7.35 6.75
CA GLN A 110 11.19 5.92 6.64
C GLN A 110 12.55 5.56 6.08
N TYR A 111 13.26 4.67 6.78
CA TYR A 111 14.59 4.22 6.38
C TYR A 111 14.55 2.77 5.93
N TRP A 112 15.19 2.47 4.79
CA TRP A 112 15.32 1.10 4.30
C TRP A 112 16.29 0.25 5.12
N ASP A 113 17.28 0.90 5.75
CA ASP A 113 18.20 0.25 6.68
C ASP A 113 17.42 -0.37 7.85
N LYS A 114 17.42 -1.71 7.92
CA LYS A 114 16.74 -2.49 8.97
C LYS A 114 17.24 -2.16 10.38
N ASN A 115 18.45 -1.62 10.53
CA ASN A 115 19.00 -1.22 11.81
C ASN A 115 18.55 0.18 12.24
N LYS A 116 17.82 0.91 11.38
CA LYS A 116 17.22 2.21 11.69
C LYS A 116 15.74 2.09 11.95
N VAL A 117 15.30 2.80 12.97
CA VAL A 117 13.88 2.96 13.31
C VAL A 117 13.35 4.16 12.55
N ASN A 118 12.17 4.01 11.95
CA ASN A 118 11.49 5.12 11.28
C ASN A 118 11.22 6.26 12.27
N ASP A 119 11.46 7.48 11.84
CA ASP A 119 11.15 8.66 12.63
C ASP A 119 9.80 9.22 12.24
N ASN A 120 8.95 9.46 13.22
CA ASN A 120 7.69 10.15 13.00
C ASN A 120 7.59 11.33 13.97
N TRP A 121 7.16 12.49 13.49
CA TRP A 121 6.93 13.69 14.30
C TRP A 121 5.50 14.17 14.13
N LEU A 122 4.80 14.38 15.24
CA LEU A 122 3.48 15.00 15.30
C LEU A 122 3.63 16.46 15.73
N TYR A 123 3.10 17.37 14.94
CA TYR A 123 2.98 18.78 15.26
C TYR A 123 1.56 19.12 15.68
N LEU A 124 1.45 19.79 16.83
CA LEU A 124 0.20 20.30 17.38
C LEU A 124 0.23 21.84 17.39
N PRO A 125 -0.45 22.52 16.45
CA PRO A 125 -0.41 23.98 16.31
C PRO A 125 -0.84 24.70 17.58
N ALA A 126 -1.88 24.21 18.26
CA ALA A 126 -2.40 24.78 19.50
C ALA A 126 -1.35 24.83 20.63
N LEU A 127 -0.34 23.96 20.58
CA LEU A 127 0.75 23.92 21.56
C LEU A 127 2.06 24.48 21.00
N ASN A 128 2.10 24.78 19.71
CA ASN A 128 3.31 25.05 18.93
C ASN A 128 4.45 24.05 19.24
N LYS A 129 4.12 22.76 19.37
CA LYS A 129 5.06 21.70 19.77
C LYS A 129 5.14 20.61 18.71
N VAL A 130 6.37 20.22 18.40
CA VAL A 130 6.69 19.01 17.65
C VAL A 130 7.05 17.92 18.66
N LYS A 131 6.36 16.78 18.60
CA LYS A 131 6.63 15.59 19.41
C LYS A 131 7.05 14.45 18.50
N ARG A 132 8.17 13.79 18.81
CA ARG A 132 8.50 12.51 18.16
C ARG A 132 7.48 11.47 18.63
N VAL A 133 6.84 10.79 17.69
CA VAL A 133 5.95 9.66 17.94
C VAL A 133 6.66 8.40 17.46
N VAL A 134 6.55 7.34 18.24
CA VAL A 134 7.16 6.06 17.93
C VAL A 134 6.04 5.07 17.63
N SER A 135 6.15 4.35 16.52
CA SER A 135 5.25 3.27 16.13
C SER A 135 5.52 2.01 16.98
N ILE A 136 5.56 2.13 18.32
CA ILE A 136 5.90 1.02 19.22
C ILE A 136 4.64 0.46 19.89
N LYS A 137 4.68 -0.85 20.12
CA LYS A 137 3.70 -1.76 20.75
C LYS A 137 2.99 -1.24 22.02
N ASP A 138 3.62 -0.39 22.82
CA ASP A 138 3.21 -0.15 24.21
C ASP A 138 2.29 1.04 24.47
N SER A 139 1.62 1.57 23.43
CA SER A 139 0.55 2.51 23.72
C SER A 139 -0.67 2.32 22.84
N LYS A 140 -1.80 2.10 23.51
CA LYS A 140 -3.11 1.80 22.93
C LYS A 140 -3.61 2.87 21.94
N ASP A 141 -2.99 4.06 21.94
CA ASP A 141 -3.33 5.18 21.05
C ASP A 141 -2.14 5.79 20.26
N SER A 142 -0.87 5.51 20.58
CA SER A 142 0.30 6.20 19.96
C SER A 142 0.62 5.80 18.53
N GLY A 143 0.01 4.71 18.04
CA GLY A 143 0.19 4.24 16.68
C GLY A 143 -0.87 4.78 15.70
N SER A 144 -1.97 5.37 16.17
CA SER A 144 -3.09 5.76 15.31
C SER A 144 -2.77 6.98 14.43
N TYR A 145 -3.04 6.87 13.14
CA TYR A 145 -2.92 7.96 12.21
C TYR A 145 -4.12 8.92 12.33
N PHE A 146 -3.88 10.09 12.94
CA PHE A 146 -4.88 11.15 13.20
C PHE A 146 -6.17 10.68 13.90
N GLY A 147 -6.08 9.62 14.72
CA GLY A 147 -7.21 9.06 15.47
C GLY A 147 -8.08 8.10 14.65
N SER A 148 -7.61 7.65 13.49
CA SER A 148 -8.24 6.63 12.65
C SER A 148 -7.88 5.20 13.07
N GLU A 149 -8.48 4.21 12.39
CA GLU A 149 -8.12 2.80 12.53
C GLU A 149 -6.88 2.41 11.71
N PHE A 150 -6.32 3.31 10.91
CA PHE A 150 -4.99 3.13 10.34
C PHE A 150 -3.94 3.41 11.40
N TYR A 151 -2.96 2.53 11.50
CA TYR A 151 -1.73 2.81 12.21
C TYR A 151 -0.75 3.55 11.30
N ILE A 152 0.23 4.25 11.89
CA ILE A 152 1.29 4.94 11.14
C ILE A 152 2.03 3.93 10.26
N GLU A 153 2.30 2.71 10.75
CA GLU A 153 2.94 1.64 9.98
C GLU A 153 2.12 1.17 8.76
N ASP A 154 0.80 1.44 8.71
CA ASP A 154 -0.04 1.11 7.55
C ASP A 154 0.16 2.08 6.37
N LEU A 155 0.84 3.20 6.62
CA LEU A 155 1.17 4.24 5.64
C LEU A 155 2.64 4.22 5.22
N GLU A 156 3.43 3.34 5.83
CA GLU A 156 4.84 3.11 5.52
C GLU A 156 4.95 1.96 4.50
N ASP A 157 5.93 2.04 3.59
CA ASP A 157 6.19 0.93 2.67
C ASP A 157 6.85 -0.23 3.47
N PRO A 158 6.40 -1.48 3.33
CA PRO A 158 6.96 -2.54 4.15
C PRO A 158 8.37 -2.92 3.68
N ARG A 159 9.32 -3.05 4.62
CA ARG A 159 10.64 -3.61 4.32
C ARG A 159 10.52 -5.12 4.12
N ILE A 160 10.78 -5.61 2.92
CA ILE A 160 10.56 -7.03 2.59
C ILE A 160 11.45 -7.98 3.42
N ASP A 161 12.62 -7.50 3.86
CA ASP A 161 13.51 -8.27 4.74
C ASP A 161 13.05 -8.37 6.20
N ASP A 162 12.05 -7.59 6.60
CA ASP A 162 11.48 -7.64 7.95
C ASP A 162 10.47 -8.78 8.12
N TYR A 163 10.18 -9.55 7.07
CA TYR A 163 9.15 -10.57 7.09
C TYR A 163 9.60 -11.88 6.43
N SER A 164 8.98 -12.96 6.89
CA SER A 164 8.95 -14.25 6.21
C SER A 164 7.58 -14.43 5.54
N TYR A 165 7.56 -15.21 4.46
CA TYR A 165 6.42 -15.28 3.55
C TYR A 165 5.95 -16.71 3.31
N LYS A 166 4.63 -16.88 3.24
CA LYS A 166 4.01 -18.15 2.84
C LYS A 166 2.81 -17.89 1.94
N ILE A 167 2.71 -18.60 0.82
CA ILE A 167 1.48 -18.64 0.03
C ILE A 167 0.54 -19.64 0.69
N LEU A 168 -0.61 -19.16 1.15
CA LEU A 168 -1.67 -19.98 1.76
C LEU A 168 -2.60 -20.59 0.71
N GLY A 169 -2.67 -19.96 -0.46
CA GLY A 169 -3.51 -20.40 -1.56
C GLY A 169 -3.67 -19.29 -2.60
N GLU A 170 -4.65 -19.48 -3.46
CA GLU A 170 -5.00 -18.55 -4.52
C GLU A 170 -6.51 -18.38 -4.55
N GLU A 171 -6.97 -17.14 -4.67
CA GLU A 171 -8.39 -16.82 -4.66
C GLU A 171 -8.71 -15.80 -5.73
N LYS A 172 -9.99 -15.74 -6.13
CA LYS A 172 -10.50 -14.65 -6.96
C LYS A 172 -11.15 -13.61 -6.05
N VAL A 173 -10.69 -12.37 -6.15
CA VAL A 173 -11.26 -11.24 -5.41
C VAL A 173 -12.10 -10.40 -6.36
N LYS A 174 -13.38 -10.20 -6.01
CA LYS A 174 -14.26 -9.30 -6.76
C LYS A 174 -13.90 -7.84 -6.43
N VAL A 175 -13.43 -7.09 -7.41
CA VAL A 175 -13.01 -5.69 -7.25
C VAL A 175 -13.73 -4.80 -8.23
N LEU A 176 -14.05 -3.58 -7.81
CA LEU A 176 -14.66 -2.57 -8.68
C LEU A 176 -13.55 -1.77 -9.38
N GLU A 177 -13.42 -1.93 -10.69
CA GLU A 177 -12.51 -1.16 -11.54
C GLU A 177 -13.27 0.00 -12.20
N VAL A 178 -12.72 1.21 -12.07
CA VAL A 178 -13.29 2.41 -12.69
C VAL A 178 -13.28 2.24 -14.22
N GLY A 179 -14.44 2.43 -14.85
CA GLY A 179 -14.64 2.26 -16.29
C GLY A 179 -14.93 0.82 -16.76
N LYS A 180 -14.76 -0.20 -15.90
CA LYS A 180 -15.05 -1.61 -16.24
C LYS A 180 -16.11 -2.27 -15.36
N GLY A 181 -16.43 -1.68 -14.21
CA GLY A 181 -17.35 -2.28 -13.25
C GLY A 181 -16.67 -3.36 -12.40
N TYR A 182 -17.46 -4.30 -11.89
CA TYR A 182 -16.91 -5.38 -11.06
C TYR A 182 -16.21 -6.44 -11.91
N VAL A 183 -14.95 -6.73 -11.58
CA VAL A 183 -14.15 -7.79 -12.19
C VAL A 183 -13.67 -8.78 -11.13
N GLU A 184 -13.50 -10.04 -11.53
CA GLU A 184 -12.80 -11.03 -10.71
C GLU A 184 -11.29 -10.93 -10.97
N SER A 185 -10.52 -10.57 -9.95
CA SER A 185 -9.07 -10.59 -10.06
C SER A 185 -8.46 -11.80 -9.37
N PRO A 186 -7.65 -12.63 -10.06
CA PRO A 186 -6.90 -13.69 -9.39
C PRO A 186 -5.84 -13.07 -8.47
N ALA A 187 -5.74 -13.59 -7.26
CA ALA A 187 -4.82 -13.12 -6.23
C ALA A 187 -4.09 -14.28 -5.56
N TYR A 188 -2.85 -14.04 -5.18
CA TYR A 188 -2.14 -14.86 -4.18
C TYR A 188 -2.67 -14.50 -2.79
N VAL A 189 -2.96 -15.51 -1.97
CA VAL A 189 -3.20 -15.33 -0.54
C VAL A 189 -1.85 -15.47 0.17
N LEU A 190 -1.20 -14.34 0.43
CA LEU A 190 0.16 -14.26 0.93
C LEU A 190 0.16 -13.91 2.42
N GLU A 191 0.70 -14.79 3.24
CA GLU A 191 0.95 -14.56 4.65
C GLU A 191 2.32 -13.91 4.86
N TRP A 192 2.34 -12.91 5.75
CA TRP A 192 3.51 -12.15 6.16
C TRP A 192 3.68 -12.34 7.67
N THR A 193 4.80 -12.92 8.07
CA THR A 193 5.14 -13.12 9.49
C THR A 193 6.37 -12.28 9.84
N PRO A 194 6.25 -11.32 10.77
CA PRO A 194 7.36 -10.46 11.18
C PRO A 194 8.58 -11.26 11.67
N SER A 195 9.78 -10.78 11.33
CA SER A 195 11.02 -11.21 11.99
C SER A 195 11.00 -10.87 13.48
N SER A 196 11.92 -11.43 14.28
CA SER A 196 12.03 -11.11 15.70
C SER A 196 12.16 -9.60 15.94
N GLN A 197 13.05 -8.94 15.20
CA GLN A 197 13.26 -7.49 15.29
C GLN A 197 12.02 -6.69 14.88
N ARG A 198 11.33 -7.11 13.80
CA ARG A 198 10.11 -6.41 13.38
C ARG A 198 8.99 -6.60 14.39
N ARG A 199 8.88 -7.79 15.01
CA ARG A 199 7.85 -8.12 16.00
C ARG A 199 7.81 -7.16 17.19
N ASP A 200 8.94 -6.62 17.60
CA ASP A 200 9.05 -5.65 18.69
C ASP A 200 8.56 -4.24 18.31
N THR A 201 8.44 -3.96 17.01
CA THR A 201 8.13 -2.63 16.46
C THR A 201 6.84 -2.59 15.63
N THR A 202 6.15 -3.71 15.45
CA THR A 202 4.85 -3.78 14.75
C THR A 202 3.72 -4.14 15.70
N ASN A 203 2.53 -3.61 15.41
CA ASN A 203 1.29 -3.97 16.09
C ASN A 203 0.74 -5.33 15.62
N TYR A 204 1.30 -5.92 14.56
CA TYR A 204 0.75 -7.11 13.91
C TYR A 204 1.59 -8.34 14.19
N GLY A 205 0.99 -9.37 14.77
CA GLY A 205 1.63 -10.68 14.94
C GLY A 205 1.77 -11.43 13.62
N ARG A 206 0.84 -11.20 12.69
CA ARG A 206 0.81 -11.77 11.33
C ARG A 206 -0.15 -10.98 10.46
N MET A 207 0.11 -10.94 9.15
CA MET A 207 -0.79 -10.35 8.16
C MET A 207 -1.07 -11.35 7.03
N VAL A 208 -2.28 -11.32 6.46
CA VAL A 208 -2.64 -12.07 5.26
C VAL A 208 -3.14 -11.10 4.21
N PHE A 209 -2.51 -11.13 3.05
CA PHE A 209 -2.72 -10.19 1.96
C PHE A 209 -3.13 -10.91 0.68
N TRP A 210 -4.19 -10.41 0.04
CA TRP A 210 -4.58 -10.84 -1.29
C TRP A 210 -3.89 -9.94 -2.30
N VAL A 211 -2.81 -10.44 -2.89
CA VAL A 211 -1.97 -9.72 -3.86
C VAL A 211 -2.38 -10.12 -5.27
N ASP A 212 -2.82 -9.15 -6.07
CA ASP A 212 -3.21 -9.35 -7.46
C ASP A 212 -2.10 -10.03 -8.28
N LYS A 213 -2.40 -11.11 -8.99
CA LYS A 213 -1.38 -11.88 -9.72
C LYS A 213 -0.81 -11.18 -10.95
N LYS A 214 -1.51 -10.19 -11.49
CA LYS A 214 -1.13 -9.48 -12.72
C LYS A 214 -0.49 -8.14 -12.40
N ARG A 215 -1.08 -7.43 -11.46
CA ARG A 215 -0.74 -6.05 -11.11
C ARG A 215 0.09 -5.93 -9.83
N PHE A 216 0.23 -7.01 -9.07
CA PHE A 216 0.94 -7.04 -7.79
C PHE A 216 0.54 -5.92 -6.84
N ILE A 217 -0.76 -5.65 -6.73
CA ILE A 217 -1.33 -4.68 -5.79
C ILE A 217 -2.14 -5.38 -4.69
N LEU A 218 -2.28 -4.72 -3.54
CA LEU A 218 -3.02 -5.25 -2.39
C LEU A 218 -4.54 -5.01 -2.53
N LEU A 219 -5.30 -6.10 -2.74
CA LEU A 219 -6.76 -6.07 -2.90
C LEU A 219 -7.53 -6.19 -1.58
N LYS A 220 -7.00 -6.99 -0.64
CA LYS A 220 -7.59 -7.24 0.68
C LYS A 220 -6.47 -7.52 1.67
N GLY A 221 -6.65 -7.12 2.94
CA GLY A 221 -5.75 -7.51 4.01
C GLY A 221 -6.48 -7.92 5.29
N GLU A 222 -5.89 -8.85 6.01
CA GLU A 222 -6.31 -9.31 7.33
C GLU A 222 -5.13 -9.20 8.28
N PHE A 223 -5.35 -8.61 9.46
CA PHE A 223 -4.31 -8.33 10.43
C PHE A 223 -4.64 -9.03 11.74
N TYR A 224 -3.67 -9.80 12.21
CA TYR A 224 -3.77 -10.61 13.42
C TYR A 224 -2.89 -9.98 14.50
N ASP A 225 -3.36 -10.01 15.74
CA ASP A 225 -2.55 -9.62 16.89
C ASP A 225 -1.47 -10.66 17.19
N HIS A 226 -0.64 -10.40 18.21
CA HIS A 226 0.46 -11.28 18.60
C HIS A 226 -0.01 -12.63 19.18
N ASP A 227 -1.28 -12.72 19.59
CA ASP A 227 -1.93 -13.93 20.08
C ASP A 227 -2.62 -14.72 18.95
N GLY A 228 -2.58 -14.21 17.72
CA GLY A 228 -3.14 -14.86 16.54
C GLY A 228 -4.63 -14.58 16.30
N THR A 229 -5.22 -13.60 16.99
CA THR A 229 -6.61 -13.20 16.80
C THR A 229 -6.74 -12.18 15.68
N LEU A 230 -7.61 -12.45 14.71
CA LEU A 230 -7.95 -11.51 13.65
C LEU A 230 -8.70 -10.31 14.24
N PHE A 231 -8.11 -9.11 14.17
CA PHE A 231 -8.70 -7.91 14.78
C PHE A 231 -8.92 -6.75 13.81
N LYS A 232 -8.22 -6.71 12.68
CA LYS A 232 -8.49 -5.74 11.60
C LYS A 232 -8.63 -6.37 10.23
N ARG A 233 -9.42 -5.73 9.37
CA ARG A 233 -9.54 -6.03 7.94
C ARG A 233 -9.41 -4.77 7.09
N ARG A 234 -8.57 -4.85 6.06
CA ARG A 234 -8.44 -3.85 5.00
C ARG A 234 -9.16 -4.32 3.74
N THR A 235 -9.99 -3.46 3.16
CA THR A 235 -10.58 -3.67 1.83
C THR A 235 -10.44 -2.44 0.96
N ILE A 236 -10.56 -2.61 -0.35
CA ILE A 236 -10.49 -1.51 -1.32
C ILE A 236 -11.75 -1.41 -2.16
N LYS A 237 -12.03 -0.22 -2.69
CA LYS A 237 -13.00 0.00 -3.77
C LYS A 237 -12.47 1.02 -4.78
N ASN A 238 -13.12 1.06 -5.94
CA ASN A 238 -12.88 2.03 -7.00
C ASN A 238 -11.40 2.04 -7.42
N LEU A 239 -10.93 0.89 -7.87
CA LEU A 239 -9.57 0.72 -8.36
C LEU A 239 -9.43 1.39 -9.72
N GLN A 240 -8.45 2.28 -9.85
CA GLN A 240 -8.22 3.06 -11.07
C GLN A 240 -6.73 3.10 -11.44
N LEU A 241 -6.45 3.30 -12.72
CA LEU A 241 -5.10 3.52 -13.23
C LEU A 241 -4.80 5.02 -13.22
N VAL A 242 -3.79 5.45 -12.47
CA VAL A 242 -3.35 6.86 -12.36
C VAL A 242 -1.89 6.93 -12.76
N ASN A 243 -1.57 7.59 -13.87
CA ASN A 243 -0.20 7.68 -14.41
C ASN A 243 0.50 6.30 -14.39
N GLU A 244 -0.16 5.29 -15.00
CA GLU A 244 0.31 3.89 -15.07
C GLU A 244 0.33 3.11 -13.74
N ASN A 245 -0.07 3.72 -12.62
CA ASN A 245 -0.10 3.08 -11.31
C ASN A 245 -1.53 2.72 -10.91
N TRP A 246 -1.77 1.46 -10.53
CA TRP A 246 -3.08 1.03 -10.04
C TRP A 246 -3.30 1.46 -8.59
N MET A 247 -4.27 2.34 -8.36
CA MET A 247 -4.55 2.91 -7.05
C MET A 247 -6.04 2.82 -6.70
N PRO A 248 -6.42 2.36 -5.50
CA PRO A 248 -7.81 2.44 -5.06
C PRO A 248 -8.21 3.87 -4.69
N ARG A 249 -9.42 4.31 -5.06
CA ARG A 249 -9.97 5.59 -4.54
C ARG A 249 -10.44 5.48 -3.10
N GLN A 250 -10.87 4.30 -2.67
CA GLN A 250 -11.33 4.08 -1.32
C GLN A 250 -10.61 2.90 -0.68
N VAL A 251 -10.12 3.09 0.54
CA VAL A 251 -9.55 2.04 1.40
C VAL A 251 -10.29 2.05 2.72
N THR A 252 -10.82 0.91 3.13
CA THR A 252 -11.53 0.77 4.41
C THR A 252 -10.71 -0.08 5.36
N MET A 253 -10.51 0.40 6.58
CA MET A 253 -9.95 -0.34 7.70
C MET A 253 -11.03 -0.58 8.75
N ASP A 254 -11.43 -1.84 8.91
CA ASP A 254 -12.41 -2.32 9.90
C ASP A 254 -11.67 -2.93 11.08
N ASN A 255 -11.84 -2.36 12.28
CA ASN A 255 -11.33 -2.88 13.53
C ASN A 255 -12.46 -3.54 14.32
N MET A 256 -12.47 -4.87 14.33
CA MET A 256 -13.53 -5.69 14.92
C MET A 256 -13.45 -5.72 16.46
N THR A 257 -12.26 -5.47 17.02
CA THR A 257 -12.08 -5.40 18.48
C THR A 257 -12.69 -4.14 19.07
N THR A 258 -12.43 -2.98 18.45
CA THR A 258 -12.99 -1.70 18.91
C THR A 258 -14.37 -1.40 18.31
N ARG A 259 -14.81 -2.21 17.34
CA ARG A 259 -15.99 -1.96 16.48
C ARG A 259 -15.98 -0.57 15.87
N ARG A 260 -14.80 -0.15 15.41
CA ARG A 260 -14.59 1.10 14.70
C ARG A 260 -14.17 0.81 13.28
N VAL A 261 -14.61 1.67 12.37
CA VAL A 261 -14.22 1.61 10.97
C VAL A 261 -13.68 2.97 10.57
N THR A 262 -12.63 2.98 9.76
CA THR A 262 -12.19 4.16 9.01
C THR A 262 -12.31 3.89 7.53
N VAL A 263 -12.95 4.80 6.81
CA VAL A 263 -12.92 4.86 5.35
C VAL A 263 -12.00 6.01 4.94
N MET A 264 -10.96 5.70 4.16
CA MET A 264 -10.08 6.66 3.51
C MET A 264 -10.54 6.84 2.06
N ASP A 265 -11.05 8.02 1.73
CA ASP A 265 -11.43 8.41 0.37
C ASP A 265 -10.38 9.35 -0.21
N ARG A 266 -9.66 8.92 -1.24
CA ARG A 266 -8.79 9.81 -2.03
C ARG A 266 -9.68 10.74 -2.84
N LEU A 267 -9.51 12.04 -2.61
CA LEU A 267 -10.26 13.11 -3.27
C LEU A 267 -9.49 13.66 -4.48
N ALA A 268 -8.16 13.70 -4.38
CA ALA A 268 -7.31 14.12 -5.47
C ALA A 268 -5.95 13.43 -5.40
N ILE A 269 -5.34 13.19 -6.57
CA ILE A 269 -4.04 12.54 -6.71
C ILE A 269 -3.21 13.30 -7.74
N ALA A 270 -1.94 13.54 -7.45
CA ALA A 270 -0.93 14.01 -8.39
C ALA A 270 0.37 13.22 -8.18
N ILE A 271 0.92 12.69 -9.27
CA ILE A 271 2.13 11.85 -9.28
C ILE A 271 3.17 12.50 -10.19
N GLY A 272 4.46 12.32 -9.89
CA GLY A 272 5.55 12.86 -10.72
C GLY A 272 5.77 14.35 -10.48
N LEU A 273 5.48 14.82 -9.27
CA LEU A 273 5.70 16.19 -8.86
C LEU A 273 7.17 16.44 -8.54
N ASP A 274 7.62 17.66 -8.82
CA ASP A 274 8.88 18.18 -8.30
C ASP A 274 8.67 18.67 -6.86
N VAL A 275 9.18 17.89 -5.91
CA VAL A 275 9.09 18.14 -4.46
C VAL A 275 10.49 18.46 -3.94
N GLU A 276 10.68 19.72 -3.52
CA GLU A 276 11.93 20.20 -2.94
C GLU A 276 12.19 19.56 -1.57
N ASP A 277 13.46 19.24 -1.29
CA ASP A 277 13.83 18.52 -0.06
C ASP A 277 13.49 19.31 1.21
N ASP A 278 13.60 20.64 1.15
CA ASP A 278 13.27 21.52 2.27
C ASP A 278 11.78 21.46 2.65
N TYR A 279 10.91 21.03 1.74
CA TYR A 279 9.49 20.83 2.04
C TYR A 279 9.23 19.61 2.95
N LEU A 280 10.11 18.61 2.92
CA LEU A 280 9.96 17.40 3.73
C LEU A 280 10.83 17.48 4.99
N THR A 281 10.68 18.58 5.72
CA THR A 281 11.40 18.87 6.97
C THR A 281 10.45 19.34 8.07
N GLN A 282 10.93 19.41 9.32
CA GLN A 282 10.13 19.95 10.43
C GLN A 282 9.73 21.42 10.23
N ARG A 283 10.43 22.19 9.38
CA ARG A 283 10.05 23.57 9.06
C ARG A 283 8.64 23.63 8.47
N THR A 284 8.27 22.68 7.62
CA THR A 284 6.94 22.63 7.01
C THR A 284 5.82 22.36 8.01
N LEU A 285 6.14 21.70 9.13
CA LEU A 285 5.19 21.53 10.23
C LEU A 285 4.91 22.87 10.91
N THR A 286 5.96 23.65 11.21
CA THR A 286 5.89 24.82 12.10
C THR A 286 5.68 26.16 11.37
N ASP A 287 6.17 26.30 10.14
CA ASP A 287 6.08 27.53 9.33
C ASP A 287 4.90 27.43 8.35
N HIS A 288 3.75 27.99 8.76
CA HIS A 288 2.52 27.95 7.97
C HIS A 288 2.66 28.66 6.62
N ALA A 289 3.31 29.82 6.58
CA ALA A 289 3.45 30.61 5.35
C ALA A 289 4.39 29.92 4.35
N TYR A 290 5.45 29.29 4.85
CA TYR A 290 6.29 28.42 4.05
C TYR A 290 5.48 27.24 3.48
N ARG A 291 4.78 26.50 4.33
CA ARG A 291 3.97 25.34 3.92
C ARG A 291 2.93 25.70 2.85
N GLU A 292 2.12 26.73 3.07
CA GLU A 292 1.00 27.05 2.15
C GLU A 292 1.47 27.44 0.75
N ARG A 293 2.67 28.04 0.61
CA ARG A 293 3.25 28.34 -0.71
C ARG A 293 3.46 27.08 -1.55
N TYR A 294 3.95 26.01 -0.94
CA TYR A 294 4.12 24.71 -1.61
C TYR A 294 2.80 23.98 -1.82
N LEU A 295 1.92 23.95 -0.81
CA LEU A 295 0.62 23.30 -0.96
C LEU A 295 -0.23 23.94 -2.06
N ALA A 296 -0.19 25.27 -2.22
CA ALA A 296 -0.83 25.95 -3.34
C ALA A 296 -0.31 25.44 -4.70
N LYS A 297 1.01 25.24 -4.85
CA LYS A 297 1.61 24.64 -6.04
C LYS A 297 1.12 23.19 -6.23
N PHE A 298 1.13 22.34 -5.21
CA PHE A 298 0.70 20.94 -5.34
C PHE A 298 -0.78 20.79 -5.67
N ARG A 299 -1.65 21.61 -5.05
CA ARG A 299 -3.08 21.68 -5.34
C ARG A 299 -3.37 21.97 -6.82
N SER A 300 -2.52 22.71 -7.52
CA SER A 300 -2.70 23.00 -8.95
C SER A 300 -2.52 21.78 -9.87
N PHE A 301 -1.87 20.72 -9.40
CA PHE A 301 -1.65 19.49 -10.16
C PHE A 301 -2.69 18.41 -9.88
N TRP A 302 -3.54 18.62 -8.88
CA TRP A 302 -4.54 17.66 -8.47
C TRP A 302 -5.59 17.43 -9.56
N ARG A 303 -5.83 16.14 -9.83
CA ARG A 303 -6.93 15.68 -10.65
C ARG A 303 -7.92 14.96 -9.76
N GLU A 304 -9.19 15.31 -9.90
CA GLU A 304 -10.30 14.70 -9.15
C GLU A 304 -10.54 13.26 -9.58
#